data_AF-A0A928FMK5-F1
#
_entry.id   AF-A0A928FMK5-F1
#
_cell.length_a   1.000
_cell.length_b   1.000
_cell.length_c   1.000
_cell.angle_alpha   90.00
_cell.angle_beta   90.00
_cell.angle_gamma   90.00
#
_symmetry.space_group_name_H-M   'P 1'
#
loop_
_entity.id
_entity.type
_entity.pdbx_description
1 polymer ?
#
loop_
_entity_poly.entity_id
_entity_poly.type
_entity_poly.pdbx_seq_one_letter_code
_entity_poly.pdbx_strand_id
1 'polypeptide(L)'
;MKKRSGTKTAFTYLCSFFFFISFTVGIISLFCCFTVLNPDKYMERIDEEEYEKAVLSKLYDSIEDMGDVITISTDDIYNLVDKKSVVDYSTEYAKTYITSIMNGETFSESSVKPYRIEYMRQSLKELVESFYETSNESFSEDEFNIIYDYVETQINGSLEFLPTNILQKTNGIVKYVVFAKNILFILQFTLVLALLLFVVVIILNFKNKGNLFYRAGSALFIPSAFLFIPAALFDGYNLGDKVVLAKSPLSIIFSAAVDTVIKGFKTETFIFFVVSAVMIIAGALINSFHEASKNMEIKK
;
A
#
# COMPACT_ATOMS: atom_id res chain seq x y z
N MET A 1 -18.11 24.08 49.58
CA MET A 1 -18.21 23.39 48.27
C MET A 1 -16.89 22.67 47.94
N LYS A 2 -16.71 21.39 48.31
CA LYS A 2 -15.45 20.62 48.10
C LYS A 2 -15.58 19.45 47.10
N LYS A 3 -16.74 19.29 46.42
CA LYS A 3 -17.03 18.15 45.52
C LYS A 3 -16.55 18.29 44.06
N ARG A 4 -16.13 19.48 43.59
CA ARG A 4 -15.74 19.71 42.18
C ARG A 4 -14.36 19.18 41.78
N SER A 5 -13.51 18.79 42.74
CA SER A 5 -12.14 18.31 42.47
C SER A 5 -12.10 16.87 41.95
N GLY A 6 -12.93 15.97 42.49
CA GLY A 6 -12.91 14.56 42.12
C GLY A 6 -13.43 14.28 40.71
N THR A 7 -14.49 14.99 40.30
CA THR A 7 -15.09 14.84 38.96
C THR A 7 -14.14 15.29 37.86
N LYS A 8 -13.38 16.38 38.06
CA LYS A 8 -12.38 16.84 37.10
C LYS A 8 -11.24 15.84 36.93
N THR A 9 -10.76 15.24 38.03
CA THR A 9 -9.71 14.23 37.99
C THR A 9 -10.18 12.95 37.30
N ALA A 10 -11.37 12.45 37.64
CA ALA A 10 -11.97 11.27 36.99
C ALA A 10 -12.17 11.48 35.48
N PHE A 11 -12.70 12.65 35.09
CA PHE A 11 -12.89 13.01 33.68
C PHE A 11 -11.55 13.09 32.92
N THR A 12 -10.48 13.59 33.55
CA THR A 12 -9.15 13.65 32.92
C THR A 12 -8.58 12.26 32.67
N TYR A 13 -8.74 11.31 33.61
CA TYR A 13 -8.32 9.92 33.41
C TYR A 13 -9.13 9.23 32.31
N LEU A 14 -10.44 9.48 32.27
CA LEU A 14 -11.32 8.97 31.22
C LEU A 14 -10.88 9.48 29.83
N CYS A 15 -10.62 10.77 29.67
CA CYS A 15 -10.11 11.33 28.42
C CYS A 15 -8.74 10.77 28.04
N SER A 16 -7.85 10.52 29.01
CA SER A 16 -6.53 9.94 28.76
C SER A 16 -6.63 8.47 28.33
N PHE A 17 -7.58 7.72 28.88
CA PHE A 17 -7.87 6.34 28.50
C PHE A 17 -8.42 6.26 27.07
N PHE A 18 -9.41 7.09 26.73
CA PHE A 18 -9.92 7.16 25.36
C PHE A 18 -8.87 7.69 24.40
N PHE A 19 -8.01 8.62 24.80
CA PHE A 19 -6.88 9.06 24.00
C PHE A 19 -5.95 7.90 23.67
N PHE A 20 -5.58 7.09 24.68
CA PHE A 20 -4.77 5.90 24.48
C PHE A 20 -5.39 4.95 23.45
N ILE A 21 -6.68 4.62 23.60
CA ILE A 21 -7.38 3.74 22.66
C ILE A 21 -7.40 4.36 21.26
N SER A 22 -7.86 5.60 21.13
CA SER A 22 -8.01 6.26 19.83
C SER A 22 -6.68 6.46 19.11
N PHE A 23 -5.60 6.78 19.84
CA PHE A 23 -4.27 6.95 19.28
C PHE A 23 -3.65 5.60 18.87
N THR A 24 -3.82 4.56 19.69
CA THR A 24 -3.35 3.21 19.36
C THR A 24 -4.08 2.67 18.13
N VAL A 25 -5.41 2.78 18.10
CA VAL A 25 -6.24 2.39 16.95
C VAL A 25 -5.91 3.24 15.72
N GLY A 26 -5.64 4.53 15.90
CA GLY A 26 -5.22 5.43 14.83
C GLY A 26 -3.86 5.09 14.23
N ILE A 27 -2.90 4.66 15.03
CA ILE A 27 -1.60 4.18 14.50
C ILE A 27 -1.75 2.81 13.86
N ILE A 28 -2.53 1.89 14.44
CA ILE A 28 -2.89 0.61 13.79
C ILE A 28 -3.60 0.87 12.45
N SER A 29 -4.36 1.96 12.33
CA SER A 29 -4.94 2.39 11.06
C SER A 29 -3.91 2.84 10.06
N LEU A 30 -3.00 3.73 10.44
CA LEU A 30 -1.94 4.21 9.57
C LEU A 30 -1.08 3.04 9.11
N PHE A 31 -0.80 2.12 10.04
CA PHE A 31 -0.19 0.83 9.81
C PHE A 31 -0.93 0.03 8.70
N CYS A 32 -2.25 -0.13 8.80
CA CYS A 32 -3.04 -0.77 7.76
C CYS A 32 -3.03 0.05 6.44
N CYS A 33 -2.97 1.38 6.47
CA CYS A 33 -2.89 2.21 5.26
C CYS A 33 -1.58 1.96 4.52
N PHE A 34 -0.43 2.10 5.17
CA PHE A 34 0.87 1.98 4.49
C PHE A 34 1.20 0.56 4.05
N THR A 35 0.59 -0.43 4.70
CA THR A 35 0.82 -1.86 4.43
C THR A 35 -0.16 -2.43 3.39
N VAL A 36 -1.44 -2.10 3.54
CA VAL A 36 -2.55 -2.64 2.74
C VAL A 36 -2.93 -1.71 1.59
N LEU A 37 -2.48 -0.45 1.61
CA LEU A 37 -2.60 0.48 0.49
C LEU A 37 -1.28 0.70 -0.27
N ASN A 38 -0.42 -0.32 -0.39
CA ASN A 38 0.77 -0.27 -1.25
C ASN A 38 0.66 -1.23 -2.45
N PRO A 39 0.47 -0.74 -3.69
CA PRO A 39 0.30 -1.59 -4.88
C PRO A 39 1.54 -2.43 -5.20
N ASP A 40 2.75 -1.94 -4.89
CA ASP A 40 3.99 -2.68 -5.11
C ASP A 40 4.06 -3.95 -4.26
N LYS A 41 3.56 -3.89 -3.01
CA LYS A 41 3.49 -5.04 -2.11
C LYS A 41 2.49 -6.11 -2.56
N TYR A 42 1.54 -5.77 -3.44
CA TYR A 42 0.64 -6.73 -4.08
C TYR A 42 1.29 -7.36 -5.32
N MET A 43 2.02 -6.57 -6.11
CA MET A 43 2.75 -7.07 -7.27
C MET A 43 3.89 -8.02 -6.88
N GLU A 44 4.64 -7.74 -5.80
CA GLU A 44 5.70 -8.63 -5.25
C GLU A 44 5.19 -10.03 -4.85
N ARG A 45 3.88 -10.25 -4.79
CA ARG A 45 3.25 -11.50 -4.34
C ARG A 45 2.53 -12.24 -5.45
N ILE A 46 2.35 -11.59 -6.59
CA ILE A 46 2.03 -12.27 -7.83
C ILE A 46 3.30 -13.06 -8.16
N ASP A 47 3.16 -14.38 -8.30
CA ASP A 47 4.28 -15.23 -8.66
C ASP A 47 4.73 -14.82 -10.07
N GLU A 48 5.88 -14.13 -10.15
CA GLU A 48 6.33 -13.44 -11.37
C GLU A 48 6.44 -14.42 -12.54
N GLU A 49 6.96 -15.63 -12.30
CA GLU A 49 7.03 -16.67 -13.31
C GLU A 49 5.66 -17.21 -13.72
N GLU A 50 4.74 -17.40 -12.78
CA GLU A 50 3.38 -17.87 -13.07
C GLU A 50 2.58 -16.82 -13.85
N TYR A 51 2.76 -15.55 -13.50
CA TYR A 51 2.12 -14.41 -14.14
C TYR A 51 2.66 -14.17 -15.53
N GLU A 52 3.99 -14.17 -15.71
CA GLU A 52 4.62 -14.10 -17.02
C GLU A 52 4.13 -15.24 -17.92
N LYS A 53 4.14 -16.49 -17.42
CA LYS A 53 3.60 -17.63 -18.18
C LYS A 53 2.14 -17.46 -18.55
N ALA A 54 1.30 -16.96 -17.63
CA ALA A 54 -0.11 -16.74 -17.89
C ALA A 54 -0.36 -15.63 -18.92
N VAL A 55 0.39 -14.52 -18.85
CA VAL A 55 0.35 -13.41 -19.82
C VAL A 55 0.77 -13.91 -21.19
N LEU A 56 1.91 -14.59 -21.29
CA LEU A 56 2.46 -15.10 -22.55
C LEU A 56 1.59 -16.20 -23.17
N SER A 57 0.99 -17.07 -22.37
CA SER A 57 0.03 -18.08 -22.83
C SER A 57 -1.23 -17.43 -23.39
N LYS A 58 -1.76 -16.40 -22.74
CA LYS A 58 -2.94 -15.71 -23.24
C LYS A 58 -2.67 -14.85 -24.46
N LEU A 59 -1.48 -14.25 -24.56
CA LEU A 59 -1.03 -13.60 -25.80
C LEU A 59 -1.00 -14.62 -26.95
N TYR A 60 -0.49 -15.83 -26.69
CA TYR A 60 -0.48 -16.91 -27.67
C TYR A 60 -1.89 -17.30 -28.10
N ASP A 61 -2.80 -17.57 -27.14
CA ASP A 61 -4.21 -17.89 -27.44
C ASP A 61 -4.85 -16.81 -28.32
N SER A 62 -4.61 -15.52 -28.02
CA SER A 62 -5.12 -14.39 -28.79
C SER A 62 -4.57 -14.33 -30.22
N ILE A 63 -3.31 -14.72 -30.43
CA ILE A 63 -2.69 -14.80 -31.77
C ILE A 63 -3.16 -16.06 -32.51
N GLU A 64 -3.38 -17.16 -31.81
CA GLU A 64 -3.97 -18.38 -32.36
C GLU A 64 -5.37 -18.11 -32.92
N ASP A 65 -6.22 -17.39 -32.18
CA ASP A 65 -7.56 -16.97 -32.62
C ASP A 65 -7.51 -16.10 -33.91
N MET A 66 -6.40 -15.41 -34.19
CA MET A 66 -6.21 -14.67 -35.45
C MET A 66 -5.81 -15.57 -36.62
N GLY A 67 -5.20 -16.73 -36.36
CA GLY A 67 -4.69 -17.65 -37.39
C GLY A 67 -5.75 -18.10 -38.37
N ASP A 68 -7.00 -18.16 -37.92
CA ASP A 68 -8.17 -18.47 -38.75
C ASP A 68 -8.45 -17.42 -39.84
N VAL A 69 -7.92 -16.21 -39.69
CA VAL A 69 -8.23 -15.05 -40.55
C VAL A 69 -7.11 -14.71 -41.54
N ILE A 70 -5.85 -14.79 -41.12
CA ILE A 70 -4.73 -14.16 -41.86
C ILE A 70 -3.83 -15.13 -42.64
N THR A 71 -4.11 -16.45 -42.66
CA THR A 71 -3.35 -17.49 -43.41
C THR A 71 -1.83 -17.57 -43.17
N ILE A 72 -1.30 -16.67 -42.33
CA ILE A 72 0.08 -16.61 -41.87
C ILE A 72 0.20 -17.46 -40.61
N SER A 73 1.36 -18.13 -40.45
CA SER A 73 1.68 -18.90 -39.25
C SER A 73 1.59 -18.04 -37.98
N THR A 74 0.72 -18.44 -37.06
CA THR A 74 0.53 -17.79 -35.76
C THR A 74 1.77 -17.89 -34.87
N ASP A 75 2.51 -18.99 -34.96
CA ASP A 75 3.79 -19.18 -34.28
C ASP A 75 4.83 -18.15 -34.74
N ASP A 76 4.84 -17.83 -36.04
CA ASP A 76 5.76 -16.83 -36.59
C ASP A 76 5.41 -15.44 -36.07
N ILE A 77 4.12 -15.07 -36.09
CA ILE A 77 3.64 -13.81 -35.51
C ILE A 77 3.99 -13.72 -34.01
N TYR A 78 3.76 -14.79 -33.25
CA TYR A 78 4.08 -14.84 -31.81
C TYR A 78 5.58 -14.63 -31.53
N ASN A 79 6.45 -15.15 -32.40
CA ASN A 79 7.90 -14.99 -32.26
C ASN A 79 8.39 -13.58 -32.62
N LEU A 80 7.62 -12.81 -33.38
CA LEU A 80 7.91 -11.41 -33.69
C LEU A 80 7.58 -10.44 -32.54
N VAL A 81 6.73 -10.85 -31.60
CA VAL A 81 6.35 -10.01 -30.46
C VAL A 81 7.46 -10.00 -29.41
N ASP A 82 7.84 -8.80 -28.95
CA ASP A 82 8.76 -8.66 -27.82
C ASP A 82 8.06 -9.04 -26.51
N LYS A 83 8.27 -10.31 -26.11
CA LYS A 83 7.71 -10.92 -24.91
C LYS A 83 8.04 -10.11 -23.65
N LYS A 84 9.24 -9.53 -23.57
CA LYS A 84 9.64 -8.74 -22.40
C LYS A 84 8.81 -7.46 -22.29
N SER A 85 8.67 -6.72 -23.40
CA SER A 85 7.86 -5.49 -23.40
C SER A 85 6.38 -5.77 -23.12
N VAL A 86 5.86 -6.92 -23.56
CA VAL A 86 4.50 -7.37 -23.20
C VAL A 86 4.34 -7.62 -21.71
N VAL A 87 5.29 -8.29 -21.08
CA VAL A 87 5.28 -8.58 -19.64
C VAL A 87 5.40 -7.29 -18.83
N ASP A 88 6.31 -6.39 -19.24
CA ASP A 88 6.50 -5.09 -18.59
C ASP A 88 5.22 -4.23 -18.65
N TYR A 89 4.59 -4.14 -19.84
CA TYR A 89 3.32 -3.43 -20.02
C TYR A 89 2.19 -4.05 -19.18
N SER A 90 2.05 -5.37 -19.21
CA SER A 90 1.01 -6.07 -18.45
C SER A 90 1.18 -5.87 -16.93
N THR A 91 2.42 -5.82 -16.47
CA THR A 91 2.78 -5.55 -15.07
C THR A 91 2.45 -4.11 -14.67
N GLU A 92 2.77 -3.12 -15.51
CA GLU A 92 2.40 -1.72 -15.27
C GLU A 92 0.88 -1.51 -15.28
N TYR A 93 0.18 -2.16 -16.20
CA TYR A 93 -1.28 -2.14 -16.27
C TYR A 93 -1.89 -2.77 -15.01
N ALA A 94 -1.43 -3.95 -14.58
CA ALA A 94 -1.88 -4.61 -13.37
C ALA A 94 -1.70 -3.71 -12.12
N LYS A 95 -0.53 -3.08 -12.00
CA LYS A 95 -0.22 -2.14 -10.91
C LYS A 95 -1.16 -0.94 -10.92
N THR A 96 -1.42 -0.37 -12.11
CA THR A 96 -2.33 0.78 -12.27
C THR A 96 -3.77 0.40 -11.95
N TYR A 97 -4.23 -0.76 -12.40
CA TYR A 97 -5.54 -1.32 -12.08
C TYR A 97 -5.73 -1.53 -10.57
N ILE A 98 -4.75 -2.16 -9.91
CA ILE A 98 -4.74 -2.33 -8.45
C ILE A 98 -4.80 -0.97 -7.76
N THR A 99 -4.01 0.02 -8.23
CA THR A 99 -3.99 1.39 -7.69
C THR A 99 -5.36 2.07 -7.82
N SER A 100 -6.02 1.98 -8.98
CA SER A 100 -7.36 2.55 -9.18
C SER A 100 -8.39 1.92 -8.25
N ILE A 101 -8.37 0.60 -8.06
CA ILE A 101 -9.25 -0.09 -7.10
C ILE A 101 -8.99 0.41 -5.67
N MET A 102 -7.72 0.57 -5.29
CA MET A 102 -7.34 1.04 -3.95
C MET A 102 -7.82 2.47 -3.69
N ASN A 103 -7.69 3.34 -4.69
CA ASN A 103 -8.23 4.70 -4.62
C ASN A 103 -9.77 4.72 -4.72
N GLY A 104 -10.37 3.63 -5.21
CA GLY A 104 -11.77 3.54 -5.65
C GLY A 104 -12.10 4.55 -6.73
N GLU A 105 -11.12 4.79 -7.59
CA GLU A 105 -11.29 5.50 -8.85
C GLU A 105 -11.72 4.48 -9.90
N THR A 106 -12.53 4.93 -10.85
CA THR A 106 -12.78 4.13 -12.04
C THR A 106 -11.45 3.98 -12.76
N PHE A 107 -11.02 2.75 -12.97
CA PHE A 107 -9.83 2.48 -13.77
C PHE A 107 -10.00 3.13 -15.15
N SER A 108 -8.99 3.89 -15.58
CA SER A 108 -8.95 4.51 -16.89
C SER A 108 -7.74 4.02 -17.64
N GLU A 109 -7.94 3.40 -18.80
CA GLU A 109 -6.87 2.89 -19.66
C GLU A 109 -5.91 4.00 -20.10
N SER A 110 -6.40 5.25 -20.21
CA SER A 110 -5.58 6.42 -20.50
C SER A 110 -4.50 6.75 -19.46
N SER A 111 -4.56 6.12 -18.28
CA SER A 111 -3.54 6.26 -17.23
C SER A 111 -2.36 5.29 -17.38
N VAL A 112 -2.46 4.30 -18.28
CA VAL A 112 -1.36 3.40 -18.63
C VAL A 112 -0.73 3.91 -19.93
N LYS A 113 0.61 3.94 -20.00
CA LYS A 113 1.28 4.28 -21.26
C LYS A 113 0.93 3.23 -22.31
N PRO A 114 0.47 3.62 -23.51
CA PRO A 114 0.11 2.64 -24.54
C PRO A 114 1.32 1.76 -24.89
N TYR A 115 1.09 0.46 -25.01
CA TYR A 115 2.04 -0.45 -25.61
C TYR A 115 2.27 -0.02 -27.06
N ARG A 116 3.53 0.05 -27.48
CA ARG A 116 3.90 0.44 -28.86
C ARG A 116 4.58 -0.71 -29.54
N ILE A 117 3.97 -1.22 -30.59
CA ILE A 117 4.51 -2.35 -31.36
C ILE A 117 5.47 -1.88 -32.46
N GLU A 118 6.36 -0.93 -32.14
CA GLU A 118 7.21 -0.24 -33.12
C GLU A 118 8.14 -1.19 -33.90
N TYR A 119 8.47 -2.37 -33.35
CA TYR A 119 9.41 -3.32 -33.95
C TYR A 119 8.75 -4.43 -34.80
N MET A 120 7.42 -4.54 -34.77
CA MET A 120 6.73 -5.66 -35.40
C MET A 120 6.38 -5.38 -36.87
N ARG A 121 6.24 -4.11 -37.27
CA ARG A 121 5.86 -3.74 -38.64
C ARG A 121 6.84 -4.27 -39.69
N GLN A 122 8.13 -4.03 -39.48
CA GLN A 122 9.14 -4.42 -40.45
C GLN A 122 9.30 -5.94 -40.53
N SER A 123 9.33 -6.61 -39.38
CA SER A 123 9.46 -8.07 -39.32
C SER A 123 8.22 -8.80 -39.84
N LEU A 124 7.02 -8.25 -39.59
CA LEU A 124 5.77 -8.79 -40.17
C LEU A 124 5.75 -8.59 -41.68
N LYS A 125 6.26 -7.46 -42.17
CA LYS A 125 6.37 -7.20 -43.60
C LYS A 125 7.26 -8.24 -44.30
N GLU A 126 8.44 -8.50 -43.75
CA GLU A 126 9.35 -9.54 -44.26
C GLU A 126 8.68 -10.92 -44.29
N LEU A 127 7.87 -11.22 -43.26
CA LEU A 127 7.14 -12.48 -43.16
C LEU A 127 6.03 -12.62 -44.20
N VAL A 128 5.26 -11.54 -44.41
CA VAL A 128 4.20 -11.45 -45.42
C VAL A 128 4.81 -11.52 -46.82
N GLU A 129 5.87 -10.76 -47.10
CA GLU A 129 6.59 -10.81 -48.38
C GLU A 129 7.08 -12.24 -48.68
N SER A 130 7.70 -12.92 -47.70
CA SER A 130 8.13 -14.31 -47.83
C SER A 130 6.97 -15.29 -48.09
N PHE A 131 5.79 -15.03 -47.52
CA PHE A 131 4.59 -15.83 -47.74
C PHE A 131 4.06 -15.67 -49.17
N TYR A 132 4.00 -14.44 -49.70
CA TYR A 132 3.58 -14.16 -51.08
C TYR A 132 4.58 -14.75 -52.09
N GLU A 133 5.89 -14.66 -51.81
CA GLU A 133 6.93 -15.32 -52.62
C GLU A 133 6.74 -16.85 -52.67
N THR A 134 6.45 -17.46 -51.52
CA THR A 134 6.24 -18.92 -51.43
C THR A 134 4.93 -19.36 -52.09
N SER A 135 3.90 -18.52 -52.02
CA SER A 135 2.57 -18.75 -52.60
C SER A 135 2.49 -18.42 -54.09
N ASN A 136 3.57 -17.85 -54.65
CA ASN A 136 3.66 -17.42 -56.04
C ASN A 136 2.61 -16.33 -56.40
N GLU A 137 2.26 -15.50 -55.41
CA GLU A 137 1.32 -14.38 -55.51
C GLU A 137 2.09 -13.04 -55.47
N SER A 138 1.52 -11.98 -56.05
CA SER A 138 2.14 -10.66 -56.02
C SER A 138 1.84 -9.95 -54.71
N PHE A 139 2.89 -9.58 -53.98
CA PHE A 139 2.77 -8.76 -52.77
C PHE A 139 2.05 -7.43 -53.04
N SER A 140 1.12 -7.08 -52.17
CA SER A 140 0.39 -5.80 -52.18
C SER A 140 0.62 -5.05 -50.86
N GLU A 141 1.17 -3.84 -50.95
CA GLU A 141 1.42 -2.99 -49.76
C GLU A 141 0.11 -2.61 -49.05
N ASP A 142 -0.98 -2.43 -49.80
CA ASP A 142 -2.29 -2.10 -49.23
C ASP A 142 -2.87 -3.27 -48.43
N GLU A 143 -2.69 -4.51 -48.89
CA GLU A 143 -3.11 -5.72 -48.17
C GLU A 143 -2.24 -5.93 -46.93
N PHE A 144 -0.93 -5.71 -47.04
CA PHE A 144 -0.03 -5.73 -45.89
C PHE A 144 -0.46 -4.73 -44.81
N ASN A 145 -0.83 -3.50 -45.18
CA ASN A 145 -1.29 -2.50 -44.22
C ASN A 145 -2.56 -2.94 -43.49
N ILE A 146 -3.51 -3.58 -44.18
CA ILE A 146 -4.73 -4.13 -43.57
C ILE A 146 -4.39 -5.26 -42.58
N ILE A 147 -3.49 -6.17 -42.97
CA ILE A 147 -3.03 -7.27 -42.12
C ILE A 147 -2.31 -6.72 -40.89
N TYR A 148 -1.40 -5.77 -41.07
CA TYR A 148 -0.66 -5.13 -40.00
C TYR A 148 -1.61 -4.43 -39.01
N ASP A 149 -2.55 -3.61 -39.50
CA ASP A 149 -3.51 -2.91 -38.67
C ASP A 149 -4.40 -3.90 -37.89
N TYR A 150 -4.81 -5.01 -38.51
CA TYR A 150 -5.58 -6.06 -37.85
C TYR A 150 -4.79 -6.74 -36.72
N VAL A 151 -3.56 -7.19 -37.00
CA VAL A 151 -2.67 -7.83 -36.01
C VAL A 151 -2.36 -6.88 -34.87
N GLU A 152 -2.01 -5.62 -35.18
CA GLU A 152 -1.74 -4.59 -34.18
C GLU A 152 -2.97 -4.33 -33.29
N THR A 153 -4.16 -4.21 -33.89
CA THR A 153 -5.41 -3.98 -33.14
C THR A 153 -5.75 -5.16 -32.23
N GLN A 154 -5.60 -6.40 -32.70
CA GLN A 154 -5.92 -7.58 -31.89
C GLN A 154 -4.94 -7.80 -30.75
N ILE A 155 -3.63 -7.61 -30.98
CA ILE A 155 -2.62 -7.69 -29.93
C ILE A 155 -2.87 -6.59 -28.90
N ASN A 156 -3.05 -5.33 -29.34
CA ASN A 156 -3.30 -4.22 -28.42
C ASN A 156 -4.59 -4.44 -27.60
N GLY A 157 -5.68 -4.84 -28.24
CA GLY A 157 -6.93 -5.15 -27.55
C GLY A 157 -6.77 -6.29 -26.55
N SER A 158 -6.01 -7.33 -26.90
CA SER A 158 -5.77 -8.47 -25.99
C SER A 158 -4.94 -8.06 -24.77
N LEU A 159 -3.92 -7.23 -24.96
CA LEU A 159 -3.06 -6.69 -23.90
C LEU A 159 -3.81 -5.78 -22.92
N GLU A 160 -4.88 -5.11 -23.36
CA GLU A 160 -5.74 -4.28 -22.50
C GLU A 160 -6.57 -5.12 -21.51
N PHE A 161 -7.13 -6.26 -21.91
CA PHE A 161 -8.03 -7.04 -21.05
C PHE A 161 -7.34 -8.15 -20.24
N LEU A 162 -6.11 -8.48 -20.62
CA LEU A 162 -5.29 -9.56 -20.06
C LEU A 162 -5.07 -9.44 -18.54
N PRO A 163 -4.61 -8.28 -18.01
CA PRO A 163 -4.26 -8.15 -16.60
C PRO A 163 -5.47 -8.28 -15.68
N THR A 164 -6.61 -7.71 -16.06
CA THR A 164 -7.86 -7.76 -15.26
C THR A 164 -8.35 -9.20 -15.11
N ASN A 165 -8.38 -9.97 -16.20
CA ASN A 165 -8.83 -11.36 -16.18
C ASN A 165 -7.87 -12.28 -15.42
N ILE A 166 -6.56 -12.05 -15.55
CA ILE A 166 -5.56 -12.80 -14.79
C ILE A 166 -5.69 -12.48 -13.31
N LEU A 167 -5.73 -11.20 -12.91
CA LEU A 167 -5.86 -10.77 -11.51
C LEU A 167 -7.13 -11.29 -10.83
N GLN A 168 -8.27 -11.32 -11.55
CA GLN A 168 -9.52 -11.89 -11.02
C GLN A 168 -9.43 -13.40 -10.77
N LYS A 169 -8.64 -14.12 -11.57
CA LYS A 169 -8.47 -15.58 -11.47
C LYS A 169 -7.36 -15.97 -10.50
N THR A 170 -6.28 -15.20 -10.42
CA THR A 170 -5.07 -15.60 -9.69
C THR A 170 -5.12 -15.29 -8.21
N ASN A 171 -5.85 -14.27 -7.73
CA ASN A 171 -6.05 -14.08 -6.29
C ASN A 171 -7.21 -13.13 -5.96
N GLY A 172 -7.91 -13.38 -4.84
CA GLY A 172 -9.00 -12.54 -4.32
C GLY A 172 -8.62 -11.12 -3.86
N ILE A 173 -7.52 -10.55 -4.38
CA ILE A 173 -6.93 -9.24 -4.08
C ILE A 173 -7.99 -8.14 -4.06
N VAL A 174 -8.91 -8.13 -5.02
CA VAL A 174 -9.98 -7.12 -5.11
C VAL A 174 -10.85 -7.08 -3.84
N LYS A 175 -11.18 -8.25 -3.26
CA LYS A 175 -11.98 -8.30 -2.01
C LYS A 175 -11.19 -7.79 -0.81
N TYR A 176 -9.89 -8.05 -0.77
CA TYR A 176 -9.02 -7.58 0.32
C TYR A 176 -8.76 -6.08 0.24
N VAL A 177 -8.58 -5.53 -0.96
CA VAL A 177 -8.41 -4.08 -1.19
C VAL A 177 -9.65 -3.29 -0.77
N VAL A 178 -10.84 -3.76 -1.17
CA VAL A 178 -12.11 -3.10 -0.80
C VAL A 178 -12.37 -3.18 0.71
N PHE A 179 -12.09 -4.34 1.32
CA PHE A 179 -12.20 -4.51 2.77
C PHE A 179 -11.24 -3.58 3.54
N ALA A 180 -10.00 -3.47 3.08
CA ALA A 180 -9.01 -2.58 3.65
C ALA A 180 -9.45 -1.12 3.59
N LYS A 181 -9.90 -0.64 2.43
CA LYS A 181 -10.38 0.73 2.25
C LYS A 181 -11.50 1.09 3.24
N ASN A 182 -12.50 0.21 3.40
CA ASN A 182 -13.63 0.46 4.29
C ASN A 182 -13.21 0.55 5.76
N ILE A 183 -12.28 -0.31 6.19
CA ILE A 183 -11.73 -0.26 7.55
C ILE A 183 -10.93 1.03 7.75
N LEU A 184 -10.12 1.42 6.77
CA LEU A 184 -9.26 2.60 6.85
C LEU A 184 -10.05 3.92 6.91
N PHE A 185 -11.17 4.02 6.18
CA PHE A 185 -12.05 5.17 6.25
C PHE A 185 -12.61 5.37 7.67
N ILE A 186 -13.08 4.30 8.32
CA ILE A 186 -13.60 4.35 9.70
C ILE A 186 -12.48 4.73 10.68
N LEU A 187 -11.29 4.21 10.45
CA LEU A 187 -10.18 4.39 11.36
C LEU A 187 -9.51 5.77 11.26
N GLN A 188 -9.58 6.49 10.14
CA GLN A 188 -9.13 7.89 10.06
C GLN A 188 -9.86 8.81 11.07
N PHE A 189 -11.14 8.54 11.37
CA PHE A 189 -11.89 9.27 12.39
C PHE A 189 -11.33 9.05 13.81
N THR A 190 -10.66 7.93 14.07
CA THR A 190 -10.05 7.66 15.38
C THR A 190 -8.81 8.51 15.64
N LEU A 191 -8.04 8.88 14.61
CA LEU A 191 -6.94 9.84 14.74
C LEU A 191 -7.44 11.25 15.07
N VAL A 192 -8.50 11.69 14.40
CA VAL A 192 -9.15 12.99 14.70
C VAL A 192 -9.66 13.01 16.13
N LEU A 193 -10.31 11.92 16.57
CA LEU A 193 -10.78 11.77 17.95
C LEU A 193 -9.61 11.78 18.96
N ALA A 194 -8.49 11.10 18.66
CA ALA A 194 -7.30 11.15 19.50
C ALA A 194 -6.78 12.58 19.66
N LEU A 195 -6.69 13.33 18.55
CA LEU A 195 -6.19 14.70 18.58
C LEU A 195 -7.08 15.63 19.41
N LEU A 196 -8.41 15.49 19.29
CA LEU A 196 -9.38 16.21 20.11
C LEU A 196 -9.25 15.87 21.60
N LEU A 197 -9.10 14.59 21.94
CA LEU A 197 -8.93 14.14 23.33
C LEU A 197 -7.61 14.64 23.94
N PHE A 198 -6.54 14.71 23.14
CA PHE A 198 -5.27 15.29 23.57
C PHE A 198 -5.41 16.79 23.90
N VAL A 199 -6.11 17.55 23.06
CA VAL A 199 -6.43 18.97 23.31
C VAL A 199 -7.24 19.12 24.60
N VAL A 200 -8.21 18.25 24.86
CA VAL A 200 -8.98 18.25 26.12
C VAL A 200 -8.07 18.00 27.33
N VAL A 201 -7.13 17.05 27.25
CA VAL A 201 -6.14 16.80 28.31
C VAL A 201 -5.28 18.05 28.56
N ILE A 202 -4.90 18.79 27.52
CA ILE A 202 -4.16 20.05 27.64
C ILE A 202 -4.99 21.10 28.37
N ILE A 203 -6.22 21.36 27.91
CA ILE A 203 -7.11 22.38 28.47
C ILE A 203 -7.41 22.12 29.95
N LEU A 204 -7.63 20.85 30.33
CA LEU A 204 -7.94 20.48 31.71
C LEU A 204 -6.78 20.74 32.67
N ASN A 205 -5.53 20.67 32.20
CA ASN A 205 -4.32 20.78 33.01
C ASN A 205 -3.55 22.10 32.83
N PHE A 206 -3.99 22.99 31.93
CA PHE A 206 -3.29 24.23 31.56
C PHE A 206 -2.83 25.11 32.73
N LYS A 207 -3.59 25.13 33.84
CA LYS A 207 -3.27 25.94 35.02
C LYS A 207 -2.10 25.43 35.86
N ASN A 208 -1.75 24.15 35.76
CA ASN A 208 -0.60 23.57 36.45
C ASN A 208 0.36 23.01 35.40
N LYS A 209 1.34 23.82 35.00
CA LYS A 209 2.28 23.50 33.91
C LYS A 209 3.03 22.19 34.16
N GLY A 210 3.49 21.91 35.38
CA GLY A 210 4.17 20.65 35.70
C GLY A 210 3.25 19.43 35.56
N ASN A 211 2.01 19.54 36.04
CA ASN A 211 1.00 18.48 35.88
C ASN A 211 0.51 18.34 34.43
N LEU A 212 0.51 19.43 33.65
CA LEU A 212 0.24 19.43 32.21
C LEU A 212 1.30 18.62 31.46
N PHE A 213 2.58 18.96 31.62
CA PHE A 213 3.68 18.26 30.95
C PHE A 213 3.71 16.78 31.34
N TYR A 214 3.54 16.48 32.63
CA TYR A 214 3.51 15.11 33.13
C TYR A 214 2.35 14.30 32.54
N ARG A 215 1.13 14.85 32.49
CA ARG A 215 -0.06 14.14 31.99
C ARG A 215 -0.09 14.02 30.49
N ALA A 216 0.26 15.07 29.76
CA ALA A 216 0.36 15.02 28.29
C ALA A 216 1.49 14.06 27.85
N GLY A 217 2.63 14.10 28.54
CA GLY A 217 3.73 13.16 28.34
C GLY A 217 3.30 11.72 28.62
N SER A 218 2.65 11.45 29.76
CA SER A 218 2.16 10.11 30.10
C SER A 218 1.12 9.58 29.11
N ALA A 219 0.23 10.44 28.63
CA ALA A 219 -0.78 10.09 27.63
C ALA A 219 -0.15 9.69 26.29
N LEU A 220 0.97 10.31 25.89
CA LEU A 220 1.72 9.99 24.67
C LEU A 220 2.70 8.82 24.84
N PHE A 221 3.24 8.63 26.05
CA PHE A 221 4.26 7.63 26.34
C PHE A 221 3.72 6.20 26.24
N ILE A 222 2.55 5.93 26.81
CA ILE A 222 1.99 4.57 26.83
C ILE A 222 1.70 4.05 25.41
N PRO A 223 1.02 4.79 24.52
CA PRO A 223 0.82 4.33 23.15
C PRO A 223 2.12 4.22 22.35
N SER A 224 3.03 5.19 22.47
CA SER A 224 4.30 5.16 21.72
C SER A 224 5.18 4.00 22.16
N ALA A 225 5.24 3.69 23.46
CA ALA A 225 5.94 2.52 23.99
C ALA A 225 5.34 1.20 23.49
N PHE A 226 4.01 1.10 23.49
CA PHE A 226 3.29 -0.10 23.03
C PHE A 226 3.56 -0.43 21.56
N LEU A 227 3.89 0.58 20.75
CA LEU A 227 4.18 0.40 19.33
C LEU A 227 5.68 0.27 19.05
N PHE A 228 6.50 1.11 19.69
CA PHE A 228 7.94 1.15 19.49
C PHE A 228 8.64 -0.10 20.04
N ILE A 229 8.26 -0.61 21.21
CA ILE A 229 8.95 -1.75 21.83
C ILE A 229 8.80 -3.02 20.97
N PRO A 230 7.60 -3.42 20.53
CA PRO A 230 7.46 -4.54 19.59
C PRO A 230 8.21 -4.30 18.27
N ALA A 231 8.18 -3.08 17.73
CA ALA A 231 8.91 -2.74 16.51
C ALA A 231 10.42 -2.95 16.65
N ALA A 232 11.00 -2.47 17.76
CA ALA A 232 12.41 -2.61 18.06
C ALA A 232 12.81 -4.07 18.30
N LEU A 233 11.93 -4.87 18.93
CA LEU A 233 12.14 -6.30 19.10
C LEU A 233 12.09 -7.03 17.75
N PHE A 234 11.10 -6.77 16.91
CA PHE A 234 10.99 -7.40 15.60
C PHE A 234 12.18 -7.12 14.69
N ASP A 235 12.68 -5.89 14.72
CA ASP A 235 13.91 -5.49 14.01
C ASP A 235 15.15 -6.18 14.59
N GLY A 236 15.32 -6.14 15.93
CA GLY A 236 16.49 -6.74 16.60
C GLY A 236 16.59 -8.26 16.43
N TYR A 237 15.46 -8.97 16.30
CA TYR A 237 15.44 -10.41 16.04
C TYR A 237 15.51 -10.77 14.54
N ASN A 238 15.47 -9.75 13.67
CA ASN A 238 15.29 -9.88 12.23
C ASN A 238 14.14 -10.83 11.88
N LEU A 239 12.98 -10.59 12.51
CA LEU A 239 11.79 -11.42 12.32
C LEU A 239 11.21 -11.25 10.92
N GLY A 240 11.38 -10.09 10.26
CA GLY A 240 10.94 -9.87 8.88
C GLY A 240 11.50 -10.93 7.91
N ASP A 241 12.80 -11.21 8.01
CA ASP A 241 13.48 -12.16 7.12
C ASP A 241 13.25 -13.63 7.52
N LYS A 242 12.94 -13.89 8.80
CA LYS A 242 12.77 -15.25 9.36
C LYS A 242 11.34 -15.75 9.32
N VAL A 243 10.39 -14.85 9.22
CA VAL A 243 8.96 -15.14 9.17
C VAL A 243 8.60 -15.39 7.70
N VAL A 244 9.12 -16.50 7.15
CA VAL A 244 8.64 -17.07 5.89
C VAL A 244 7.29 -17.72 6.17
N LEU A 245 6.28 -16.88 6.39
CA LEU A 245 4.92 -17.37 6.53
C LEU A 245 4.41 -17.80 5.16
N ALA A 246 3.80 -18.99 5.10
CA ALA A 246 3.18 -19.57 3.90
C ALA A 246 2.34 -18.56 3.10
N LYS A 247 2.10 -18.77 1.80
CA LYS A 247 1.31 -17.90 0.87
C LYS A 247 -0.19 -17.70 1.26
N SER A 248 -0.56 -17.67 2.54
CA SER A 248 -1.93 -17.42 3.02
C SER A 248 -2.21 -15.92 3.15
N PRO A 249 -3.44 -15.44 2.92
CA PRO A 249 -3.78 -14.02 3.03
C PRO A 249 -3.42 -13.37 4.38
N LEU A 250 -3.43 -14.15 5.45
CA LEU A 250 -3.09 -13.69 6.80
C LEU A 250 -1.58 -13.48 6.98
N SER A 251 -0.75 -14.30 6.32
CA SER A 251 0.70 -14.11 6.31
C SER A 251 1.10 -12.83 5.58
N ILE A 252 0.34 -12.46 4.57
CA ILE A 252 0.57 -11.27 3.76
C ILE A 252 0.45 -10.03 4.64
N ILE A 253 -0.67 -9.96 5.34
CA ILE A 253 -0.95 -8.88 6.29
C ILE A 253 0.12 -8.88 7.38
N PHE A 254 0.54 -10.04 7.88
CA PHE A 254 1.51 -10.12 8.98
C PHE A 254 2.97 -9.80 8.57
N SER A 255 3.44 -10.27 7.43
CA SER A 255 4.81 -9.99 6.95
C SER A 255 4.95 -8.52 6.54
N ALA A 256 3.96 -8.01 5.79
CA ALA A 256 3.92 -6.58 5.47
C ALA A 256 3.69 -5.75 6.76
N ALA A 257 3.05 -6.34 7.79
CA ALA A 257 2.94 -5.68 9.08
C ALA A 257 4.30 -5.42 9.72
N VAL A 258 5.09 -6.48 9.80
CA VAL A 258 6.42 -6.47 10.39
C VAL A 258 7.31 -5.51 9.63
N ASP A 259 7.31 -5.55 8.29
CA ASP A 259 8.09 -4.65 7.44
C ASP A 259 7.72 -3.17 7.65
N THR A 260 6.44 -2.82 7.65
CA THR A 260 6.01 -1.42 7.83
C THR A 260 6.27 -0.90 9.24
N VAL A 261 6.08 -1.75 10.26
CA VAL A 261 6.39 -1.41 11.65
C VAL A 261 7.89 -1.18 11.83
N ILE A 262 8.74 -2.03 11.24
CA ILE A 262 10.20 -1.93 11.32
C ILE A 262 10.73 -0.75 10.48
N LYS A 263 10.30 -0.62 9.22
CA LYS A 263 10.88 0.29 8.22
C LYS A 263 10.18 1.65 8.15
N GLY A 264 8.87 1.71 8.45
CA GLY A 264 8.04 2.90 8.18
C GLY A 264 7.56 3.68 9.40
N PHE A 265 7.50 3.07 10.60
CA PHE A 265 6.99 3.72 11.81
C PHE A 265 7.94 3.71 12.99
N LYS A 266 9.04 2.94 12.93
CA LYS A 266 10.00 2.83 14.02
C LYS A 266 10.59 4.19 14.39
N THR A 267 10.90 5.03 13.40
CA THR A 267 11.50 6.35 13.62
C THR A 267 10.51 7.32 14.25
N GLU A 268 9.27 7.35 13.77
CA GLU A 268 8.20 8.25 14.20
C GLU A 268 7.73 7.87 15.61
N THR A 269 7.52 6.58 15.86
CA THR A 269 7.16 6.07 17.19
C THR A 269 8.30 6.25 18.19
N PHE A 270 9.55 6.14 17.76
CA PHE A 270 10.72 6.48 18.58
C PHE A 270 10.74 7.96 18.95
N ILE A 271 10.50 8.87 18.00
CA ILE A 271 10.44 10.31 18.26
C ILE A 271 9.34 10.60 19.29
N PHE A 272 8.13 10.06 19.12
CA PHE A 272 7.05 10.23 20.10
C PHE A 272 7.39 9.65 21.47
N PHE A 273 8.07 8.50 21.51
CA PHE A 273 8.53 7.87 22.75
C PHE A 273 9.56 8.74 23.49
N VAL A 274 10.54 9.31 22.78
CA VAL A 274 11.55 10.20 23.37
C VAL A 274 10.91 11.52 23.83
N VAL A 275 10.10 12.16 22.99
CA VAL A 275 9.42 13.42 23.32
C VAL A 275 8.52 13.25 24.55
N SER A 276 7.76 12.15 24.61
CA SER A 276 6.89 11.87 25.74
C SER A 276 7.66 11.58 27.03
N ALA A 277 8.77 10.84 26.97
CA ALA A 277 9.66 10.63 28.11
C ALA A 277 10.24 11.96 28.64
N VAL A 278 10.70 12.84 27.75
CA VAL A 278 11.20 14.18 28.12
C VAL A 278 10.10 15.02 28.77
N MET A 279 8.87 14.99 28.25
CA MET A 279 7.72 15.70 28.84
C MET A 279 7.37 15.19 30.25
N ILE A 280 7.44 13.87 30.48
CA ILE A 280 7.22 13.27 31.81
C ILE A 280 8.30 13.76 32.79
N ILE A 281 9.57 13.69 32.40
CA ILE A 281 10.70 14.12 33.25
C ILE A 281 10.60 15.61 33.56
N ALA A 282 10.37 16.46 32.55
CA ALA A 282 10.20 17.89 32.74
C ALA A 282 9.01 18.22 33.65
N GLY A 283 7.87 17.54 33.47
CA GLY A 283 6.69 17.69 34.32
C GLY A 283 6.95 17.30 35.78
N ALA A 284 7.65 16.18 36.01
CA ALA A 284 8.03 15.72 37.34
C ALA A 284 8.97 16.72 38.04
N LEU A 285 9.99 17.21 37.33
CA LEU A 285 10.92 18.21 37.85
C LEU A 285 10.19 19.52 38.23
N ILE A 286 9.36 20.06 37.34
CA ILE A 286 8.59 21.29 37.62
C ILE A 286 7.70 21.13 38.85
N ASN A 287 7.04 19.98 39.00
CA ASN A 287 6.22 19.70 40.19
C ASN A 287 7.07 19.63 41.48
N SER A 288 8.22 18.95 41.44
CA SER A 288 9.12 18.87 42.60
C SER A 288 9.69 20.23 43.02
N PHE A 289 10.05 21.09 42.07
CA PHE A 289 10.53 22.45 42.37
C PHE A 289 9.42 23.32 42.95
N HIS A 290 8.19 23.19 42.45
CA HIS A 290 7.04 23.92 42.99
C HIS A 290 6.73 23.51 44.45
N GLU A 291 6.78 22.22 44.77
CA GLU A 291 6.62 21.72 46.15
C GLU A 291 7.75 22.16 47.07
N ALA A 292 9.01 22.11 46.61
CA ALA A 292 10.16 22.58 47.37
C ALA A 292 10.06 24.08 47.70
N SER A 293 9.66 24.92 46.73
CA SER A 293 9.45 26.35 46.94
C SER A 293 8.36 26.63 47.98
N LYS A 294 7.24 25.91 47.90
CA LYS A 294 6.11 26.08 48.82
C LYS A 294 6.45 25.68 50.26
N ASN A 295 7.26 24.61 50.41
CA ASN A 295 7.73 24.16 51.72
C ASN A 295 8.77 25.10 52.35
N MET A 296 9.52 25.86 51.55
CA MET A 296 10.44 26.89 52.04
C MET A 296 9.71 28.16 52.51
N GLU A 297 8.59 28.54 51.87
CA GLU A 297 7.77 29.67 52.32
C GLU A 297 7.05 29.40 53.65
N ILE A 298 6.61 28.16 53.91
CA ILE A 298 5.94 27.78 55.16
C ILE A 298 6.89 27.77 56.37
N LYS A 299 8.21 27.67 56.12
CA LYS A 299 9.25 27.66 57.17
C LYS A 299 9.79 29.06 57.52
N LYS A 300 9.38 30.11 56.82
CA LYS A 300 9.69 31.51 57.15
C LYS A 300 8.56 32.13 57.95
#